data_AF-A0A524PZM6-F1
#
_entry.id   AF-A0A524PZM6-F1
#
_cell.length_a   1.000
_cell.length_b   1.000
_cell.length_c   1.000
_cell.angle_alpha   90.00
_cell.angle_beta   90.00
_cell.angle_gamma   90.00
#
_symmetry.space_group_name_H-M   'P 1'
#
loop_
_entity.id
_entity.type
_entity.pdbx_description
1 polymer ?
#
loop_
_entity_poly.entity_id
_entity_poly.type
_entity_poly.pdbx_seq_one_letter_code
_entity_poly.pdbx_strand_id
1 'polypeptide(L)'
;MTFYGLFGITHGTAHVLTVMSPQGARAALEHMSRTDDLIVNAGHGRLTQYLEKRDGALQRLIDTYGIEVLSKTQWDQRKRVLADDIW
;
A
#
# COMPACT_ATOMS: atom_id res chain seq x y z
N MET A 1 1.17 14.44 -6.08
CA MET A 1 -0.01 14.00 -5.30
C MET A 1 0.49 12.91 -4.36
N THR A 2 0.14 12.96 -3.07
CA THR A 2 0.79 12.13 -2.04
C THR A 2 0.12 10.75 -1.92
N PHE A 3 0.91 9.68 -1.94
CA PHE A 3 0.44 8.32 -1.69
C PHE A 3 0.44 8.06 -0.18
N TYR A 4 -0.68 7.60 0.38
CA TYR A 4 -0.75 7.27 1.81
C TYR A 4 -0.69 5.76 2.00
N GLY A 5 0.16 5.32 2.93
CA GLY A 5 0.38 3.92 3.28
C GLY A 5 0.04 3.63 4.75
N LEU A 6 -0.40 2.41 5.07
CA LEU A 6 -0.38 1.87 6.43
C LEU A 6 0.50 0.63 6.45
N PHE A 7 1.57 0.71 7.22
CA PHE A 7 2.49 -0.41 7.44
C PHE A 7 1.98 -1.27 8.61
N GLY A 8 2.04 -2.58 8.45
CA GLY A 8 1.63 -3.54 9.48
C GLY A 8 2.35 -4.88 9.34
N ILE A 9 2.14 -5.75 10.33
CA ILE A 9 2.64 -7.12 10.34
C ILE A 9 1.43 -8.04 10.27
N THR A 10 1.44 -9.01 9.35
CA THR A 10 0.38 -10.03 9.21
C THR A 10 0.74 -11.32 9.95
N HIS A 11 -0.23 -12.23 10.12
CA HIS A 11 -0.02 -13.51 10.81
C HIS A 11 1.18 -14.26 10.20
N GLY A 12 2.23 -14.46 10.98
CA GLY A 12 3.41 -15.20 10.56
C GLY A 12 4.63 -14.37 10.14
N THR A 13 4.69 -13.06 10.45
CA THR A 13 5.83 -12.12 10.25
C THR A 13 5.93 -11.40 8.90
N ALA A 14 5.01 -11.63 7.97
CA ALA A 14 5.06 -10.91 6.70
C ALA A 14 4.64 -9.44 6.87
N HIS A 15 5.53 -8.51 6.53
CA HIS A 15 5.23 -7.09 6.47
C HIS A 15 4.24 -6.80 5.33
N VAL A 16 3.29 -5.91 5.60
CA VAL A 16 2.29 -5.47 4.64
C VAL A 16 2.23 -3.95 4.59
N LEU A 17 2.16 -3.39 3.39
CA LEU A 17 1.85 -1.99 3.14
C LEU A 17 0.49 -1.91 2.45
N THR A 18 -0.48 -1.30 3.12
CA THR A 18 -1.79 -1.00 2.51
C THR A 18 -1.74 0.42 1.94
N VAL A 19 -2.09 0.61 0.67
CA VAL A 19 -2.01 1.91 -0.01
C VAL A 19 -3.41 2.43 -0.33
N MET A 20 -3.64 3.70 -0.02
CA MET A 20 -4.91 4.40 -0.19
C MET A 20 -4.82 5.43 -1.32
N SER A 21 -5.07 5.00 -2.57
CA SER A 21 -5.38 5.86 -3.72
C SER A 21 -5.71 5.05 -5.00
N PRO A 22 -6.50 5.61 -5.93
CA PRO A 22 -6.67 5.04 -7.28
C PRO A 22 -5.35 4.92 -8.06
N GLN A 23 -4.42 5.85 -7.84
CA GLN A 23 -3.07 5.80 -8.40
C GLN A 23 -2.25 4.66 -7.79
N GLY A 24 -2.47 4.33 -6.51
CA GLY A 24 -1.85 3.20 -5.83
C GLY A 24 -2.29 1.86 -6.41
N ALA A 25 -3.54 1.76 -6.89
CA ALA A 25 -4.01 0.62 -7.67
C ALA A 25 -3.32 0.56 -9.04
N ARG A 26 -3.11 1.70 -9.72
CA ARG A 26 -2.38 1.74 -10.99
C ARG A 26 -0.90 1.36 -10.82
N ALA A 27 -0.24 1.88 -9.79
CA ALA A 27 1.12 1.51 -9.43
C ALA A 27 1.21 0.00 -9.11
N ALA A 28 0.20 -0.56 -8.44
CA ALA A 28 0.10 -2.01 -8.22
C ALA A 28 0.01 -2.79 -9.51
N LEU A 29 -0.85 -2.37 -10.44
CA LEU A 29 -0.99 -3.00 -11.76
C LEU A 29 0.34 -2.94 -12.54
N GLU A 30 1.05 -1.81 -12.50
CA GLU A 30 2.38 -1.66 -13.11
C GLU A 30 3.41 -2.60 -12.45
N HIS A 31 3.42 -2.71 -11.11
CA HIS A 31 4.34 -3.59 -10.37
C HIS A 31 4.04 -5.09 -10.54
N MET A 32 2.76 -5.49 -10.63
CA MET A 32 2.37 -6.88 -10.90
C MET A 32 2.96 -7.42 -12.20
N SER A 33 3.21 -6.54 -13.18
CA SER A 33 3.84 -6.91 -14.45
C SER A 33 5.38 -7.06 -14.37
N ARG A 34 6.02 -6.64 -13.27
CA ARG A 34 7.49 -6.54 -13.14
C ARG A 34 8.11 -7.39 -12.01
N THR A 35 7.31 -7.83 -11.03
CA THR A 35 7.72 -8.71 -9.90
C THR A 35 9.05 -8.34 -9.24
N ASP A 36 9.05 -7.23 -8.51
CA ASP A 36 10.07 -6.86 -7.53
C ASP A 36 9.71 -7.46 -6.17
N ASP A 37 10.26 -8.61 -5.75
CA ASP A 37 10.28 -9.16 -4.36
C ASP A 37 9.01 -8.97 -3.47
N LEU A 38 7.84 -8.80 -4.09
CA LEU A 38 6.59 -8.39 -3.46
C LEU A 38 5.45 -9.26 -3.98
N ILE A 39 4.43 -9.43 -3.15
CA ILE A 39 3.11 -9.93 -3.54
C ILE A 39 2.16 -8.75 -3.54
N VAL A 40 1.44 -8.55 -4.63
CA VAL A 40 0.44 -7.50 -4.75
C VAL A 40 -0.95 -8.12 -4.67
N ASN A 41 -1.70 -7.73 -3.64
CA ASN A 41 -3.10 -8.10 -3.46
C ASN A 41 -3.97 -6.87 -3.77
N ALA A 42 -4.56 -6.84 -4.97
CA ALA A 42 -5.49 -5.81 -5.41
C ALA A 42 -6.86 -6.42 -5.77
N GLY A 43 -7.93 -5.64 -5.67
CA GLY A 43 -9.23 -6.02 -6.22
C GLY A 43 -10.32 -4.99 -5.98
N HIS A 44 -11.48 -5.22 -6.59
CA HIS A 44 -12.58 -4.28 -6.58
C HIS A 44 -13.11 -4.06 -5.15
N GLY A 45 -13.25 -2.80 -4.72
CA GLY A 45 -13.73 -2.44 -3.38
C GLY A 45 -12.76 -2.76 -2.22
N ARG A 46 -11.48 -3.06 -2.51
CA ARG A 46 -10.46 -3.23 -1.46
C ARG A 46 -9.24 -2.37 -1.73
N LEU A 47 -8.63 -1.89 -0.66
CA LEU A 47 -7.36 -1.19 -0.75
C LEU A 47 -6.27 -2.15 -1.23
N THR A 48 -5.34 -1.62 -2.01
CA THR A 48 -4.22 -2.40 -2.52
C THR A 48 -3.27 -2.71 -1.37
N GLN A 49 -2.84 -3.97 -1.27
CA GLN A 49 -1.87 -4.42 -0.28
C GLN A 49 -0.62 -4.98 -0.96
N TYR A 50 0.54 -4.57 -0.48
CA TYR A 50 1.83 -5.09 -0.89
C TYR A 50 2.41 -5.90 0.27
N LEU A 51 2.77 -7.15 0.03
CA LEU A 51 3.40 -8.01 1.03
C LEU A 51 4.85 -8.25 0.67
N GLU A 52 5.71 -8.20 1.67
CA GLU A 52 7.13 -8.43 1.52
C GLU A 52 7.45 -9.92 1.32
N LYS A 53 8.12 -10.28 0.21
CA LYS A 53 8.73 -11.61 0.05
C LYS A 53 10.19 -11.64 0.52
N ARG A 54 10.88 -10.50 0.41
CA ARG A 54 12.26 -10.29 0.82
C ARG A 54 12.38 -9.00 1.60
N ASP A 55 13.04 -9.09 2.75
CA ASP A 55 13.28 -7.94 3.63
C ASP A 55 13.80 -6.71 2.88
N GLY A 56 13.16 -5.57 3.14
CA GLY A 56 13.47 -4.26 2.57
C GLY A 56 12.80 -3.97 1.23
N ALA A 57 12.04 -4.89 0.65
CA ALA A 57 11.30 -4.64 -0.59
C ALA A 57 10.20 -3.58 -0.41
N LEU A 58 9.51 -3.58 0.74
CA LEU A 58 8.50 -2.56 1.02
C LEU A 58 9.11 -1.18 1.26
N GLN A 59 10.29 -1.11 1.89
CA GLN A 59 10.98 0.16 2.07
C GLN A 59 11.38 0.77 0.72
N ARG A 60 11.92 -0.04 -0.20
CA ARG A 60 12.23 0.42 -1.57
C ARG A 60 10.98 0.93 -2.30
N LEU A 61 9.84 0.26 -2.12
CA LEU A 61 8.56 0.71 -2.69
C LEU A 61 8.14 2.08 -2.12
N ILE A 62 8.24 2.24 -0.80
CA ILE A 62 7.94 3.50 -0.11
C ILE A 62 8.82 4.63 -0.66
N ASP A 63 10.13 4.40 -0.77
CA ASP A 63 11.09 5.40 -1.23
C ASP A 63 10.88 5.74 -2.72
N THR A 64 10.63 4.73 -3.56
CA THR A 64 10.44 4.90 -5.02
C THR A 64 9.22 5.75 -5.35
N TYR A 65 8.11 5.53 -4.64
CA TYR A 65 6.85 6.20 -4.91
C TYR A 65 6.54 7.35 -3.93
N GLY A 66 7.44 7.64 -2.99
CA GLY A 66 7.26 8.67 -1.97
C GLY A 66 6.00 8.42 -1.12
N ILE A 67 5.79 7.18 -0.68
CA ILE A 67 4.60 6.80 0.09
C ILE A 67 4.72 7.34 1.52
N GLU A 68 3.80 8.22 1.90
CA GLU A 68 3.68 8.70 3.28
C GLU A 68 3.05 7.59 4.14
N VAL A 69 3.87 6.93 4.95
CA VAL A 69 3.41 5.91 5.90
C VAL A 69 2.76 6.58 7.10
N LEU A 70 1.45 6.37 7.25
CA LEU A 70 0.64 6.89 8.33
C LEU A 70 0.58 5.92 9.51
N SER A 71 0.51 6.46 10.72
CA SER A 71 0.05 5.69 11.88
C SER A 71 -1.40 5.24 11.70
N LYS A 72 -1.83 4.23 12.46
CA LYS A 72 -3.22 3.74 12.40
C LYS A 72 -4.27 4.84 12.63
N THR A 73 -4.02 5.74 13.58
CA THR A 73 -4.91 6.87 13.88
C THR A 73 -5.00 7.85 12.70
N GLN A 74 -3.85 8.24 12.14
CA GLN A 74 -3.79 9.11 10.96
C GLN A 74 -4.44 8.46 9.73
N TRP A 75 -4.24 7.15 9.56
CA TRP A 75 -4.87 6.37 8.51
C TRP A 75 -6.39 6.34 8.64
N ASP A 76 -6.93 6.14 9.84
CA ASP A 76 -8.38 6.15 10.05
C ASP A 76 -8.98 7.53 9.83
N GLN A 77 -8.30 8.59 10.26
CA GLN A 77 -8.70 9.98 9.95
C GLN A 77 -8.69 10.23 8.45
N ARG A 78 -7.61 9.84 7.76
CA ARG A 78 -7.44 10.03 6.32
C ARG A 78 -8.47 9.23 5.52
N LYS A 79 -8.80 8.00 5.92
CA LYS A 79 -9.90 7.22 5.34
C LYS A 79 -11.24 7.93 5.43
N ARG A 80 -11.55 8.60 6.54
CA ARG A 80 -12.81 9.35 6.69
C ARG A 80 -12.86 10.54 5.73
N VAL A 81 -11.72 11.20 5.51
CA VAL A 81 -11.60 12.32 4.57
C VAL A 81 -11.71 11.85 3.11
N LEU A 82 -11.15 10.68 2.80
CA LEU A 82 -11.12 10.12 1.45
C LEU A 82 -12.27 9.13 1.17
N ALA A 83 -13.20 8.95 2.11
CA ALA A 83 -14.32 8.02 1.97
C ALA A 83 -15.21 8.37 0.77
N ASP A 84 -15.19 9.62 0.31
CA ASP A 84 -15.93 10.09 -0.86
C ASP A 84 -15.20 9.86 -2.21
N ASP A 85 -13.89 9.55 -2.21
CA ASP A 85 -13.05 9.48 -3.42
C ASP A 85 -12.48 8.08 -3.74
N ILE A 86 -12.68 7.12 -2.83
CA ILE A 86 -12.07 5.77 -2.91
C ILE A 86 -13.12 4.67 -3.09
N TRP A 87 -14.40 5.00 -2.92
CA TRP A 87 -15.55 4.09 -3.07
C TRP A 87 -16.45 4.49 -4.23
#